data_AF-S4RRR8-F1
#
_entry.id   AF-S4RRR8-F1
#
_cell.length_a   1.000
_cell.length_b   1.000
_cell.length_c   1.000
_cell.angle_alpha   90.00
_cell.angle_beta   90.00
_cell.angle_gamma   90.00
#
_symmetry.space_group_name_H-M   'P 1'
#
loop_
_entity.id
_entity.type
_entity.pdbx_description
1 polymer ?
#
loop_
_entity_poly.entity_id
_entity_poly.type
_entity_poly.pdbx_seq_one_letter_code
_entity_poly.pdbx_strand_id
1 'polypeptide(L)'
;MVARGRSPRATALWLALFLGAATALLALNPEDPNVCSHWESYAVTVQESYAHPFDQVYYTSCSDILNWFKCTRHRISYRTAYRRGARTMYRRKSQCCPGFYENADACLPECTSQCVHGRCVAPDTCQCEPGWGGTDCSSGCDIEHWGPHCSNRCQCRNGARCNPITGACVCAAGFQGWRCEEPCPTATYGLGCQLRCQCHNGATCDHVTGECHCPPGFTGAFCEEVCPPGSHGAQCELRCPCQNGGVCHHVTGECSCPAGWMGFVCGQPCPPSKYGIHCSQECQCHNGGQCDHISGQCHCTAGFSGDR
;
A
#
# COMPACT_ATOMS: atom_id res chain seq x y z
N MET A 1 -89.82 6.77 -2.10
CA MET A 1 -89.95 7.92 -1.18
C MET A 1 -88.56 8.53 -1.03
N VAL A 2 -88.29 9.67 -1.70
CA VAL A 2 -88.26 11.04 -1.10
C VAL A 2 -87.10 11.15 -0.08
N ALA A 3 -86.09 12.02 -0.16
CA ALA A 3 -85.97 13.33 -0.79
C ALA A 3 -84.51 13.67 -1.19
N ARG A 4 -84.43 14.60 -2.15
CA ARG A 4 -83.29 15.45 -2.48
C ARG A 4 -82.79 16.25 -1.26
N GLY A 5 -81.46 16.40 -1.14
CA GLY A 5 -80.81 17.46 -0.38
C GLY A 5 -79.66 18.02 -1.22
N ARG A 6 -79.72 19.32 -1.53
CA ARG A 6 -78.86 20.03 -2.49
C ARG A 6 -78.00 21.04 -1.72
N SER A 7 -76.71 21.10 -2.07
CA SER A 7 -75.76 22.22 -1.89
C SER A 7 -75.09 22.41 -0.51
N PRO A 8 -73.89 23.05 -0.43
CA PRO A 8 -73.21 23.81 -1.48
C PRO A 8 -71.80 23.30 -1.84
N ARG A 9 -71.39 23.67 -3.06
CA ARG A 9 -70.02 23.54 -3.57
C ARG A 9 -69.12 24.48 -2.79
N ALA A 10 -68.15 23.93 -2.07
CA ALA A 10 -67.00 24.70 -1.58
C ALA A 10 -66.13 25.05 -2.80
N THR A 11 -66.25 26.28 -3.30
CA THR A 11 -65.29 26.88 -4.22
C THR A 11 -63.99 27.11 -3.46
N ALA A 12 -63.06 26.17 -3.55
CA ALA A 12 -61.68 26.39 -3.14
C ALA A 12 -61.04 27.37 -4.14
N LEU A 13 -60.99 28.65 -3.77
CA LEU A 13 -60.13 29.63 -4.40
C LEU A 13 -58.68 29.18 -4.17
N TRP A 14 -58.06 28.58 -5.18
CA TRP A 14 -56.61 28.48 -5.26
C TRP A 14 -56.08 29.89 -5.56
N LEU A 15 -55.83 30.66 -4.50
CA LEU A 15 -54.95 31.81 -4.55
C LEU A 15 -53.55 31.27 -4.86
N ALA A 16 -53.19 31.29 -6.14
CA ALA A 16 -51.81 31.18 -6.56
C ALA A 16 -51.06 32.42 -6.02
N LEU A 17 -50.53 32.29 -4.81
CA LEU A 17 -49.48 33.15 -4.30
C LEU A 17 -48.26 32.90 -5.20
N PHE A 18 -48.18 33.68 -6.28
CA PHE A 18 -46.91 33.99 -6.90
C PHE A 18 -46.11 34.81 -5.89
N LEU A 19 -45.50 34.13 -4.92
CA LEU A 19 -44.32 34.62 -4.26
C LEU A 19 -43.28 34.77 -5.36
N GLY A 20 -43.19 35.98 -5.92
CA GLY A 20 -42.02 36.41 -6.64
C GLY A 20 -40.86 36.26 -5.67
N ALA A 21 -40.17 35.12 -5.74
CA ALA A 21 -38.82 35.01 -5.23
C ALA A 21 -38.04 36.02 -6.07
N ALA A 22 -37.84 37.21 -5.51
CA ALA A 22 -36.74 38.04 -5.91
C ALA A 22 -35.52 37.12 -5.77
N THR A 23 -35.01 36.63 -6.90
CA THR A 23 -33.70 36.00 -6.96
C THR A 23 -32.75 37.09 -6.52
N ALA A 24 -32.49 37.15 -5.21
CA ALA A 24 -31.34 37.85 -4.69
C ALA A 24 -30.17 37.31 -5.51
N LEU A 25 -29.53 38.19 -6.28
CA LEU A 25 -28.24 37.88 -6.86
C LEU A 25 -27.40 37.38 -5.68
N LEU A 26 -27.11 36.08 -5.68
CA LEU A 26 -26.29 35.47 -4.64
C LEU A 26 -24.93 36.15 -4.77
N ALA A 27 -24.67 37.09 -3.87
CA ALA A 27 -23.38 37.75 -3.80
C ALA A 27 -22.41 36.76 -3.15
N LEU A 28 -21.20 36.68 -3.71
CA LEU A 28 -20.10 35.90 -3.14
C LEU A 28 -19.96 36.15 -1.64
N ASN A 29 -19.81 35.07 -0.87
CA ASN A 29 -19.63 35.15 0.56
C ASN A 29 -18.34 35.93 0.90
N PRO A 30 -18.42 37.09 1.56
CA PRO A 30 -17.23 37.91 1.86
C PRO A 30 -16.27 37.26 2.88
N GLU A 31 -16.71 36.21 3.59
CA GLU A 31 -15.88 35.44 4.53
C GLU A 31 -15.13 34.28 3.85
N ASP A 32 -15.40 34.00 2.56
CA ASP A 32 -14.65 32.99 1.80
C ASP A 32 -13.22 33.51 1.54
N PRO A 33 -12.16 32.79 1.97
CA PRO A 33 -10.78 33.23 1.79
C PRO A 33 -10.36 33.33 0.31
N ASN A 34 -11.12 32.70 -0.60
CA ASN A 34 -10.88 32.73 -2.04
C ASN A 34 -11.67 33.86 -2.75
N VAL A 35 -12.32 34.74 -1.97
CA VAL A 35 -12.97 35.96 -2.49
C VAL A 35 -12.01 37.13 -2.38
N CYS A 36 -11.55 37.59 -3.53
CA CYS A 36 -10.69 38.76 -3.69
C CYS A 36 -11.53 40.02 -3.98
N SER A 37 -10.95 41.19 -3.70
CA SER A 37 -11.60 42.46 -4.03
C SER A 37 -10.83 43.20 -5.11
N HIS A 38 -11.55 43.71 -6.11
CA HIS A 38 -11.00 44.49 -7.21
C HIS A 38 -11.64 45.89 -7.26
N TRP A 39 -10.84 46.90 -7.63
CA TRP A 39 -11.31 48.28 -7.79
C TRP A 39 -11.84 48.50 -9.21
N GLU A 40 -13.14 48.66 -9.33
CA GLU A 40 -13.80 49.00 -10.59
C GLU A 40 -14.01 50.52 -10.67
N SER A 41 -13.59 51.13 -11.79
CA SER A 41 -13.82 52.55 -12.04
C SER A 41 -15.18 52.76 -12.73
N TYR A 42 -15.88 53.82 -12.35
CA TYR A 42 -17.15 54.21 -12.96
C TYR A 42 -17.24 55.73 -13.10
N ALA A 43 -17.88 56.20 -14.18
CA ALA A 43 -18.04 57.62 -14.44
C ALA A 43 -19.27 58.16 -13.71
N VAL A 44 -19.07 59.19 -12.89
CA VAL A 44 -20.16 59.94 -12.24
C VAL A 44 -20.20 61.35 -12.79
N THR A 45 -21.40 61.81 -13.14
CA THR A 45 -21.61 63.20 -13.52
C THR A 45 -21.57 64.08 -12.29
N VAL A 46 -20.59 64.96 -12.21
CA VAL A 46 -20.43 65.94 -11.13
C VAL A 46 -20.59 67.36 -11.67
N GLN A 47 -21.04 68.27 -10.81
CA GLN A 47 -21.13 69.68 -11.14
C GLN A 47 -19.79 70.35 -10.83
N GLU A 48 -19.09 70.79 -11.87
CA GLU A 48 -17.79 71.45 -11.75
C GLU A 48 -17.95 72.96 -11.94
N SER A 49 -17.34 73.75 -11.06
CA SER A 49 -17.21 75.20 -11.26
C SER A 49 -16.12 75.50 -12.28
N TYR A 50 -16.39 76.43 -13.19
CA TYR A 50 -15.40 76.95 -14.13
C TYR A 50 -15.51 78.48 -14.23
N ALA A 51 -14.39 79.11 -14.59
CA ALA A 51 -14.32 80.54 -14.83
C ALA A 51 -14.92 80.83 -16.22
N HIS A 52 -16.17 81.28 -16.26
CA HIS A 52 -16.81 81.68 -17.50
C HIS A 52 -16.44 83.13 -17.81
N PRO A 53 -15.76 83.40 -18.95
CA PRO A 53 -15.38 84.75 -19.32
C PRO A 53 -16.63 85.55 -19.72
N PHE A 54 -16.67 86.81 -19.34
CA PHE A 54 -17.64 87.78 -19.83
C PHE A 54 -16.96 89.13 -20.05
N ASP A 55 -17.49 89.92 -20.98
CA ASP A 55 -16.95 91.24 -21.28
C ASP A 55 -17.54 92.29 -20.32
N GLN A 56 -16.67 92.92 -19.54
CA GLN A 56 -17.05 93.98 -18.61
C GLN A 56 -16.69 95.33 -19.20
N VAL A 57 -17.72 96.08 -19.59
CA VAL A 57 -17.60 97.44 -20.15
C VAL A 57 -17.52 98.44 -19.01
N TYR A 58 -16.47 99.26 -19.00
CA TYR A 58 -16.33 100.40 -18.10
C TYR A 58 -15.90 101.64 -18.88
N TYR A 59 -16.24 102.81 -18.34
CA TYR A 59 -15.97 104.07 -19.00
C TYR A 59 -14.69 104.70 -18.47
N THR A 60 -13.77 105.07 -19.36
CA THR A 60 -12.55 105.82 -19.01
C THR A 60 -12.57 107.21 -19.64
N SER A 61 -11.91 108.18 -18.99
CA SER A 61 -11.77 109.52 -19.56
C SER A 61 -10.78 109.52 -20.72
N CYS A 62 -11.14 110.22 -21.79
CA CYS A 62 -10.36 110.38 -23.01
C CYS A 62 -10.36 111.85 -23.42
N SER A 63 -9.38 112.24 -24.23
CA SER A 63 -9.12 113.62 -24.63
C SER A 63 -9.95 114.13 -25.83
N ASP A 64 -10.90 113.34 -26.36
CA ASP A 64 -11.70 113.73 -27.54
C ASP A 64 -12.95 114.54 -27.15
N ILE A 65 -13.02 115.79 -27.65
CA ILE A 65 -13.88 116.88 -27.15
C ILE A 65 -15.32 116.82 -27.71
N LEU A 66 -15.58 116.06 -28.77
CA LEU A 66 -16.89 116.07 -29.46
C LEU A 66 -17.91 115.04 -28.94
N ASN A 67 -17.55 114.15 -28.01
CA ASN A 67 -18.47 113.17 -27.42
C ASN A 67 -18.23 113.00 -25.92
N TRP A 68 -18.89 113.83 -25.10
CA TRP A 68 -19.15 113.69 -23.65
C TRP A 68 -18.20 112.76 -22.85
N PHE A 69 -16.89 113.03 -22.92
CA PHE A 69 -15.75 112.55 -22.11
C PHE A 69 -15.74 111.10 -21.56
N LYS A 70 -16.30 110.11 -22.25
CA LYS A 70 -16.29 108.70 -21.80
C LYS A 70 -16.06 107.75 -22.97
N CYS A 71 -14.88 107.15 -23.07
CA CYS A 71 -14.67 106.02 -23.98
C CYS A 71 -15.06 104.71 -23.30
N THR A 72 -15.65 103.79 -24.07
CA THR A 72 -15.88 102.40 -23.65
C THR A 72 -14.58 101.62 -23.69
N ARG A 73 -14.18 101.07 -22.54
CA ARG A 73 -13.06 100.13 -22.43
C ARG A 73 -13.59 98.76 -22.02
N HIS A 74 -13.08 97.74 -22.71
CA HIS A 74 -13.48 96.34 -22.52
C HIS A 74 -12.44 95.63 -21.66
N ARG A 75 -12.90 94.82 -20.70
CA ARG A 75 -12.05 93.95 -19.88
C ARG A 75 -12.70 92.58 -19.78
N ILE A 76 -11.97 91.54 -20.15
CA ILE A 76 -12.40 90.17 -19.91
C ILE A 76 -12.34 89.94 -18.40
N SER A 77 -13.51 89.83 -17.78
CA SER A 77 -13.69 89.46 -16.38
C SER A 77 -14.27 88.05 -16.31
N TYR A 78 -14.07 87.37 -15.18
CA TYR A 78 -14.51 85.99 -15.02
C TYR A 78 -15.57 85.89 -13.94
N ARG A 79 -16.62 85.10 -14.19
CA ARG A 79 -17.62 84.72 -13.19
C ARG A 79 -17.60 83.21 -12.99
N THR A 80 -17.92 82.75 -11.79
CA THR A 80 -18.11 81.32 -11.53
C THR A 80 -19.38 80.85 -12.24
N ALA A 81 -19.24 79.90 -13.17
CA ALA A 81 -20.35 79.18 -13.76
C ALA A 81 -20.17 77.67 -13.51
N TYR A 82 -21.23 76.90 -13.72
CA TYR A 82 -21.20 75.45 -13.49
C TYR A 82 -21.44 74.69 -14.77
N ARG A 83 -20.72 73.57 -14.94
CA ARG A 83 -20.94 72.61 -16.03
C ARG A 83 -20.97 71.19 -15.48
N ARG A 84 -21.61 70.28 -16.21
CA ARG A 84 -21.55 68.85 -15.89
C ARG A 84 -20.22 68.30 -16.43
N GLY A 85 -19.33 67.91 -15.53
CA GLY A 85 -18.11 67.17 -15.83
C GLY A 85 -18.32 65.69 -15.52
N ALA A 86 -17.63 64.81 -16.24
CA ALA A 86 -17.55 63.39 -15.90
C ALA A 86 -16.32 63.19 -15.01
N ARG A 87 -16.53 62.70 -13.78
CA ARG A 87 -15.45 62.37 -12.84
C ARG A 87 -15.42 60.87 -12.61
N THR A 88 -14.22 60.29 -12.71
CA THR A 88 -13.99 58.88 -12.43
C THR A 88 -14.03 58.65 -10.92
N MET A 89 -14.92 57.77 -10.49
CA MET A 89 -15.01 57.26 -9.13
C MET A 89 -14.60 55.78 -9.10
N TYR A 90 -14.24 55.25 -7.93
CA TYR A 90 -13.85 53.85 -7.76
C TYR A 90 -14.77 53.19 -6.75
N ARG A 91 -15.15 51.93 -7.00
CA ARG A 91 -15.87 51.08 -6.05
C ARG A 91 -15.16 49.75 -5.92
N ARG A 92 -15.26 49.14 -4.73
CA ARG A 92 -14.72 47.82 -4.47
C ARG A 92 -15.78 46.77 -4.84
N LYS A 93 -15.44 45.84 -5.73
CA LYS A 93 -16.29 44.72 -6.12
C LYS A 93 -15.62 43.40 -5.72
N SER A 94 -16.39 42.49 -5.13
CA SER A 94 -15.95 41.14 -4.79
C SER A 94 -15.97 40.25 -6.03
N GLN A 95 -14.95 39.41 -6.19
CA GLN A 95 -14.84 38.40 -7.24
C GLN A 95 -13.93 37.26 -6.75
N CYS A 96 -14.00 36.09 -7.38
CA CYS A 96 -13.06 35.02 -7.06
C CYS A 96 -11.61 35.40 -7.36
N CYS A 97 -10.69 34.93 -6.53
CA CYS A 97 -9.26 35.09 -6.75
C CYS A 97 -8.78 34.35 -8.02
N PRO A 98 -7.61 34.70 -8.60
CA PRO A 98 -7.08 34.02 -9.77
C PRO A 98 -6.96 32.50 -9.57
N GLY A 99 -7.43 31.72 -10.55
CA GLY A 99 -7.46 30.26 -10.48
C GLY A 99 -8.69 29.67 -9.78
N PHE A 100 -9.66 30.51 -9.41
CA PHE A 100 -10.97 30.09 -8.89
C PHE A 100 -12.09 30.61 -9.78
N TYR A 101 -13.17 29.85 -9.91
CA TYR A 101 -14.37 30.26 -10.62
C TYR A 101 -15.56 30.38 -9.65
N GLU A 102 -16.50 31.24 -10.00
CA GLU A 102 -17.69 31.50 -9.22
C GLU A 102 -18.72 30.38 -9.44
N ASN A 103 -19.14 29.72 -8.36
CA ASN A 103 -20.23 28.75 -8.39
C ASN A 103 -21.21 29.06 -7.24
N ALA A 104 -22.37 29.60 -7.60
CA ALA A 104 -23.35 30.14 -6.66
C ALA A 104 -22.75 31.24 -5.76
N ASP A 105 -22.61 31.00 -4.46
CA ASP A 105 -22.10 31.94 -3.45
C ASP A 105 -20.65 31.63 -3.01
N ALA A 106 -19.99 30.65 -3.64
CA ALA A 106 -18.64 30.19 -3.29
C ALA A 106 -17.66 30.25 -4.48
N CYS A 107 -16.37 30.39 -4.17
CA CYS A 107 -15.29 30.29 -5.13
C CYS A 107 -14.67 28.90 -5.14
N LEU A 108 -14.85 28.16 -6.23
CA LEU A 108 -14.29 26.81 -6.40
C LEU A 108 -12.99 26.86 -7.20
N PRO A 109 -11.99 26.01 -6.86
CA PRO A 109 -10.71 25.99 -7.57
C PRO A 109 -10.88 25.43 -8.98
N GLU A 110 -10.12 26.01 -9.91
CA GLU A 110 -10.02 25.57 -11.30
C GLU A 110 -8.78 24.69 -11.49
N CYS A 111 -8.95 23.52 -12.11
CA CYS A 111 -7.84 22.63 -12.45
C CYS A 111 -7.83 22.42 -13.97
N THR A 112 -6.74 22.81 -14.62
CA THR A 112 -6.55 22.70 -16.09
C THR A 112 -6.68 21.26 -16.55
N SER A 113 -6.11 20.33 -15.78
CA SER A 113 -6.27 18.89 -15.94
C SER A 113 -7.24 18.36 -14.90
N GLN A 114 -8.18 17.50 -15.33
CA GLN A 114 -9.14 16.87 -14.44
C GLN A 114 -8.42 15.94 -13.44
N CYS A 115 -8.76 16.06 -12.15
CA CYS A 115 -8.33 15.10 -11.13
C CYS A 115 -9.12 13.79 -11.32
N VAL A 116 -8.50 12.76 -11.91
CA VAL A 116 -9.18 11.52 -12.32
C VAL A 116 -9.72 10.76 -11.10
N HIS A 117 -8.84 10.47 -10.13
CA HIS A 117 -9.18 9.83 -8.86
C HIS A 117 -8.90 10.78 -7.70
N GLY A 118 -9.62 11.91 -7.70
CA GLY A 118 -9.40 12.96 -6.71
C GLY A 118 -10.32 14.15 -6.91
N ARG A 119 -10.02 15.23 -6.19
CA ARG A 119 -10.75 16.51 -6.29
C ARG A 119 -9.79 17.68 -6.39
N CYS A 120 -10.20 18.72 -7.12
CA CYS A 120 -9.46 19.98 -7.17
C CYS A 120 -9.63 20.72 -5.84
N VAL A 121 -8.52 21.05 -5.16
CA VAL A 121 -8.54 21.72 -3.84
C VAL A 121 -7.92 23.11 -3.87
N ALA A 122 -7.08 23.38 -4.88
CA ALA A 122 -6.52 24.69 -5.16
C ALA A 122 -6.23 24.76 -6.69
N PRO A 123 -5.92 25.95 -7.24
CA PRO A 123 -5.63 26.09 -8.66
C PRO A 123 -4.57 25.08 -9.12
N ASP A 124 -4.91 24.28 -10.12
CA ASP A 124 -4.08 23.19 -10.67
C ASP A 124 -3.51 22.21 -9.62
N THR A 125 -4.18 22.10 -8.47
CA THR A 125 -3.75 21.24 -7.35
C THR A 125 -4.85 20.24 -7.03
N CYS A 126 -4.61 19.00 -7.41
CA CYS A 126 -5.47 17.89 -7.05
C CYS A 126 -5.17 17.39 -5.63
N GLN A 127 -6.19 16.95 -4.91
CA GLN A 127 -6.08 16.07 -3.76
C GLN A 127 -6.51 14.66 -4.21
N CYS A 128 -5.56 13.74 -4.22
CA CYS A 128 -5.79 12.38 -4.71
C CYS A 128 -6.44 11.50 -3.64
N GLU A 129 -7.27 10.58 -4.10
CA GLU A 129 -7.79 9.49 -3.29
C GLU A 129 -6.67 8.51 -2.92
N PRO A 130 -6.79 7.77 -1.80
CA PRO A 130 -5.82 6.75 -1.42
C PRO A 130 -5.59 5.71 -2.53
N GLY A 131 -4.33 5.37 -2.80
CA GLY A 131 -3.94 4.44 -3.84
C GLY A 131 -3.65 5.08 -5.21
N TRP A 132 -3.84 6.39 -5.32
CA TRP A 132 -3.59 7.16 -6.53
C TRP A 132 -2.63 8.33 -6.27
N GLY A 133 -1.86 8.68 -7.30
CA GLY A 133 -0.87 9.75 -7.30
C GLY A 133 -0.65 10.34 -8.68
N GLY A 134 0.38 11.17 -8.79
CA GLY A 134 0.59 12.05 -9.95
C GLY A 134 -0.10 13.40 -9.77
N THR A 135 0.15 14.33 -10.70
CA THR A 135 -0.39 15.70 -10.66
C THR A 135 -1.89 15.75 -10.90
N ASP A 136 -2.44 14.79 -11.64
CA ASP A 136 -3.86 14.66 -12.00
C ASP A 136 -4.53 13.42 -11.39
N CYS A 137 -3.86 12.74 -10.45
CA CYS A 137 -4.34 11.51 -9.81
C CYS A 137 -4.67 10.37 -10.81
N SER A 138 -3.99 10.34 -11.97
CA SER A 138 -4.18 9.29 -12.99
C SER A 138 -3.35 8.03 -12.75
N SER A 139 -2.26 8.12 -11.98
CA SER A 139 -1.34 7.01 -11.76
C SER A 139 -1.62 6.28 -10.45
N GLY A 140 -1.72 4.96 -10.50
CA GLY A 140 -1.80 4.15 -9.28
C GLY A 140 -0.45 4.10 -8.55
N CYS A 141 -0.46 3.87 -7.24
CA CYS A 141 0.78 3.72 -6.48
C CYS A 141 1.60 2.51 -6.93
N ASP A 142 2.93 2.64 -6.83
CA ASP A 142 3.86 1.55 -7.06
C ASP A 142 3.84 0.54 -5.89
N ILE A 143 4.70 -0.48 -5.96
CA ILE A 143 4.81 -1.52 -4.91
C ILE A 143 5.40 -1.03 -3.59
N GLU A 144 6.06 0.14 -3.60
CA GLU A 144 6.80 0.69 -2.47
C GLU A 144 6.04 1.83 -1.77
N HIS A 145 4.90 2.29 -2.31
CA HIS A 145 4.16 3.43 -1.80
C HIS A 145 2.65 3.19 -1.67
N TRP A 146 2.00 3.95 -0.79
CA TRP A 146 0.57 3.86 -0.53
C TRP A 146 -0.02 5.19 -0.01
N GLY A 147 -1.34 5.23 0.08
CA GLY A 147 -2.11 6.36 0.59
C GLY A 147 -2.38 7.41 -0.49
N PRO A 148 -2.91 8.59 -0.10
CA PRO A 148 -3.17 9.67 -1.04
C PRO A 148 -1.84 10.22 -1.58
N HIS A 149 -1.81 10.53 -2.87
CA HIS A 149 -0.60 10.99 -3.57
C HIS A 149 0.57 10.00 -3.54
N CYS A 150 0.34 8.74 -3.15
CA CYS A 150 1.40 7.74 -2.94
C CYS A 150 2.55 8.25 -2.07
N SER A 151 2.24 9.10 -1.08
CA SER A 151 3.26 9.79 -0.28
C SER A 151 3.82 8.95 0.87
N ASN A 152 3.17 7.84 1.23
CA ASN A 152 3.63 6.98 2.32
C ASN A 152 4.42 5.80 1.76
N ARG A 153 5.59 5.53 2.32
CA ARG A 153 6.40 4.37 1.95
C ARG A 153 5.93 3.10 2.67
N CYS A 154 5.91 1.99 1.95
CA CYS A 154 5.58 0.67 2.46
C CYS A 154 6.70 0.12 3.34
N GLN A 155 6.31 -0.54 4.44
CA GLN A 155 7.23 -1.00 5.48
C GLN A 155 7.33 -2.52 5.58
N CYS A 156 6.76 -3.23 4.59
CA CYS A 156 6.71 -4.68 4.53
C CYS A 156 8.11 -5.27 4.33
N ARG A 157 8.31 -6.53 4.76
CA ARG A 157 9.56 -7.28 4.71
C ARG A 157 9.39 -8.55 3.87
N ASN A 158 10.51 -9.24 3.60
CA ASN A 158 10.52 -10.57 2.98
C ASN A 158 9.75 -10.67 1.65
N GLY A 159 9.88 -9.65 0.79
CA GLY A 159 9.22 -9.62 -0.53
C GLY A 159 7.70 -9.40 -0.49
N ALA A 160 7.15 -9.01 0.67
CA ALA A 160 5.73 -8.71 0.82
C ALA A 160 5.35 -7.38 0.14
N ARG A 161 4.10 -7.30 -0.31
CA ARG A 161 3.52 -6.12 -0.98
C ARG A 161 2.59 -5.40 -0.02
N CYS A 162 2.52 -4.09 -0.07
CA CYS A 162 1.53 -3.33 0.68
C CYS A 162 0.25 -3.11 -0.14
N ASN A 163 -0.87 -2.98 0.56
CA ASN A 163 -2.10 -2.48 -0.02
C ASN A 163 -1.93 -0.98 -0.34
N PRO A 164 -2.20 -0.52 -1.58
CA PRO A 164 -1.95 0.87 -1.99
C PRO A 164 -2.88 1.89 -1.30
N ILE A 165 -3.99 1.45 -0.70
CA ILE A 165 -4.97 2.30 -0.01
C ILE A 165 -4.61 2.42 1.47
N THR A 166 -4.36 1.29 2.15
CA THR A 166 -4.21 1.23 3.62
C THR A 166 -2.78 1.05 4.12
N GLY A 167 -1.86 0.66 3.24
CA GLY A 167 -0.47 0.33 3.60
C GLY A 167 -0.31 -1.04 4.28
N ALA A 168 -1.41 -1.77 4.50
CA ALA A 168 -1.37 -3.09 5.13
C ALA A 168 -0.59 -4.10 4.29
N CYS A 169 0.29 -4.88 4.91
CA CYS A 169 1.12 -5.83 4.20
C CYS A 169 0.37 -7.11 3.85
N VAL A 170 0.56 -7.57 2.62
CA VAL A 170 0.17 -8.87 2.10
C VAL A 170 1.43 -9.71 2.03
N CYS A 171 1.55 -10.66 2.95
CA CYS A 171 2.75 -11.47 3.11
C CYS A 171 2.95 -12.45 1.95
N ALA A 172 4.22 -12.64 1.58
CA ALA A 172 4.60 -13.75 0.72
C ALA A 172 4.39 -15.08 1.45
N ALA A 173 4.37 -16.19 0.69
CA ALA A 173 4.28 -17.51 1.27
C ALA A 173 5.43 -17.77 2.26
N GLY A 174 5.09 -18.37 3.40
CA GLY A 174 6.04 -18.70 4.46
C GLY A 174 6.36 -17.59 5.44
N PHE A 175 5.67 -16.44 5.36
CA PHE A 175 5.84 -15.33 6.30
C PHE A 175 4.50 -14.83 6.84
N GLN A 176 4.54 -14.28 8.05
CA GLN A 176 3.42 -13.67 8.77
C GLN A 176 3.90 -12.47 9.60
N GLY A 177 2.98 -11.86 10.35
CA GLY A 177 3.22 -10.63 11.11
C GLY A 177 2.68 -9.40 10.37
N TRP A 178 2.58 -8.28 11.08
CA TRP A 178 2.01 -7.04 10.54
C TRP A 178 2.83 -6.45 9.39
N ARG A 179 4.14 -6.75 9.37
CA ARG A 179 5.08 -6.34 8.32
C ARG A 179 5.65 -7.54 7.56
N CYS A 180 5.11 -8.74 7.77
CA CYS A 180 5.61 -9.98 7.18
C CYS A 180 7.06 -10.29 7.56
N GLU A 181 7.45 -9.92 8.78
CA GLU A 181 8.79 -10.03 9.32
C GLU A 181 9.10 -11.41 9.92
N GLU A 182 8.06 -12.16 10.30
CA GLU A 182 8.19 -13.45 10.95
C GLU A 182 8.02 -14.59 9.93
N PRO A 183 8.87 -15.63 9.95
CA PRO A 183 8.59 -16.86 9.21
C PRO A 183 7.39 -17.60 9.83
N CYS A 184 6.78 -18.51 9.07
CA CYS A 184 5.70 -19.32 9.62
C CYS A 184 6.15 -20.13 10.84
N PRO A 185 5.25 -20.31 11.84
CA PRO A 185 5.51 -21.15 12.99
C PRO A 185 5.87 -22.58 12.59
N THR A 186 6.58 -23.27 13.48
CA THR A 186 6.90 -24.69 13.28
C THR A 186 5.63 -25.50 12.98
N ALA A 187 5.76 -26.44 12.03
CA ALA A 187 4.68 -27.27 11.50
C ALA A 187 3.62 -26.55 10.64
N THR A 188 3.83 -25.29 10.25
CA THR A 188 2.98 -24.59 9.28
C THR A 188 3.79 -23.94 8.17
N TYR A 189 3.17 -23.76 7.00
CA TYR A 189 3.82 -23.21 5.83
C TYR A 189 2.82 -22.52 4.87
N GLY A 190 3.36 -21.91 3.81
CA GLY A 190 2.57 -21.36 2.72
C GLY A 190 1.98 -19.98 3.02
N LEU A 191 1.01 -19.56 2.21
CA LEU A 191 0.40 -18.22 2.35
C LEU A 191 -0.36 -18.09 3.67
N GLY A 192 0.01 -17.10 4.48
CA GLY A 192 -0.62 -16.85 5.79
C GLY A 192 -0.46 -17.99 6.79
N CYS A 193 0.51 -18.89 6.59
CA CYS A 193 0.80 -20.02 7.47
C CYS A 193 -0.39 -20.95 7.72
N GLN A 194 -1.28 -21.05 6.73
CA GLN A 194 -2.53 -21.81 6.84
C GLN A 194 -2.36 -23.30 6.52
N LEU A 195 -1.28 -23.69 5.85
CA LEU A 195 -1.02 -25.08 5.52
C LEU A 195 -0.21 -25.74 6.64
N ARG A 196 -0.55 -26.98 6.98
CA ARG A 196 0.11 -27.75 8.03
C ARG A 196 1.09 -28.75 7.42
N CYS A 197 2.26 -28.85 8.01
CA CYS A 197 3.28 -29.79 7.56
C CYS A 197 2.87 -31.23 7.85
N GLN A 198 3.14 -32.11 6.88
CA GLN A 198 2.73 -33.51 6.90
C GLN A 198 3.89 -34.46 7.24
N CYS A 199 5.02 -33.92 7.68
CA CYS A 199 6.24 -34.68 7.94
C CYS A 199 6.10 -35.60 9.17
N HIS A 200 6.71 -36.77 9.09
CA HIS A 200 6.71 -37.81 10.10
C HIS A 200 8.05 -37.90 10.85
N ASN A 201 8.12 -38.77 11.86
CA ASN A 201 9.34 -39.11 12.60
C ASN A 201 10.08 -37.91 13.25
N GLY A 202 9.35 -36.84 13.58
CA GLY A 202 9.92 -35.63 14.19
C GLY A 202 10.63 -34.70 13.20
N ALA A 203 10.40 -34.88 11.90
CA ALA A 203 10.90 -34.00 10.86
C ALA A 203 10.29 -32.59 10.95
N THR A 204 11.07 -31.60 10.50
CA THR A 204 10.60 -30.24 10.26
C THR A 204 10.26 -30.05 8.78
N CYS A 205 9.69 -28.91 8.43
CA CYS A 205 9.34 -28.56 7.06
C CYS A 205 9.84 -27.15 6.73
N ASP A 206 10.11 -26.92 5.45
CA ASP A 206 10.34 -25.59 4.92
C ASP A 206 9.08 -24.74 5.07
N HIS A 207 9.23 -23.54 5.62
CA HIS A 207 8.10 -22.66 5.93
C HIS A 207 7.44 -22.07 4.68
N VAL A 208 8.11 -22.05 3.52
CA VAL A 208 7.58 -21.55 2.25
C VAL A 208 6.93 -22.67 1.45
N THR A 209 7.64 -23.78 1.22
CA THR A 209 7.22 -24.86 0.32
C THR A 209 6.52 -26.01 1.02
N GLY A 210 6.77 -26.21 2.32
CA GLY A 210 6.28 -27.35 3.09
C GLY A 210 7.09 -28.63 2.91
N GLU A 211 8.21 -28.58 2.18
CA GLU A 211 9.11 -29.72 1.97
C GLU A 211 9.70 -30.20 3.29
N CYS A 212 9.72 -31.52 3.51
CA CYS A 212 10.18 -32.09 4.76
C CYS A 212 11.70 -32.22 4.83
N HIS A 213 12.28 -31.82 5.96
CA HIS A 213 13.68 -32.02 6.28
C HIS A 213 13.81 -33.24 7.20
N CYS A 214 14.21 -34.38 6.62
CA CYS A 214 14.21 -35.65 7.32
C CYS A 214 15.33 -35.76 8.36
N PRO A 215 15.02 -36.26 9.57
CA PRO A 215 16.04 -36.58 10.56
C PRO A 215 16.90 -37.77 10.11
N PRO A 216 18.09 -37.95 10.70
CA PRO A 216 18.96 -39.07 10.37
C PRO A 216 18.26 -40.43 10.48
N GLY A 217 18.44 -41.27 9.47
CA GLY A 217 17.86 -42.61 9.40
C GLY A 217 16.49 -42.68 8.74
N PHE A 218 15.94 -41.57 8.25
CA PHE A 218 14.66 -41.51 7.55
C PHE A 218 14.78 -40.81 6.20
N THR A 219 13.90 -41.18 5.27
CA THR A 219 13.79 -40.65 3.91
C THR A 219 12.34 -40.70 3.43
N GLY A 220 12.10 -40.33 2.16
CA GLY A 220 10.77 -40.15 1.60
C GLY A 220 10.32 -38.68 1.64
N ALA A 221 9.26 -38.35 0.90
CA ALA A 221 8.76 -36.98 0.78
C ALA A 221 8.22 -36.43 2.10
N PHE A 222 7.73 -37.31 2.98
CA PHE A 222 7.21 -36.96 4.31
C PHE A 222 8.06 -37.56 5.44
N CYS A 223 9.26 -38.06 5.14
CA CYS A 223 10.16 -38.70 6.11
C CYS A 223 9.55 -39.92 6.82
N GLU A 224 8.65 -40.62 6.14
CA GLU A 224 7.92 -41.79 6.62
C GLU A 224 8.72 -43.09 6.47
N GLU A 225 9.70 -43.12 5.56
CA GLU A 225 10.49 -44.30 5.23
C GLU A 225 11.77 -44.35 6.06
N VAL A 226 12.17 -45.55 6.48
CA VAL A 226 13.48 -45.80 7.07
C VAL A 226 14.53 -45.89 5.96
N CYS A 227 15.78 -45.48 6.22
CA CYS A 227 16.83 -45.59 5.22
C CYS A 227 16.93 -47.00 4.62
N PRO A 228 17.07 -47.12 3.29
CA PRO A 228 17.16 -48.40 2.63
C PRO A 228 18.41 -49.18 3.10
N PRO A 229 18.38 -50.52 3.07
CA PRO A 229 19.50 -51.34 3.49
C PRO A 229 20.82 -50.93 2.81
N GLY A 230 21.88 -50.75 3.60
CA GLY A 230 23.18 -50.31 3.12
C GLY A 230 23.38 -48.78 3.15
N SER A 231 22.41 -48.02 3.64
CA SER A 231 22.53 -46.57 3.88
C SER A 231 22.09 -46.16 5.28
N HIS A 232 22.61 -45.03 5.76
CA HIS A 232 22.26 -44.46 7.06
C HIS A 232 22.45 -42.93 7.08
N GLY A 233 22.11 -42.29 8.21
CA GLY A 233 22.37 -40.87 8.43
C GLY A 233 21.34 -39.92 7.80
N ALA A 234 21.66 -38.63 7.74
CA ALA A 234 20.75 -37.62 7.20
C ALA A 234 20.49 -37.87 5.71
N GLN A 235 19.20 -37.88 5.32
CA GLN A 235 18.75 -38.18 3.95
C GLN A 235 19.29 -39.51 3.36
N CYS A 236 19.80 -40.41 4.21
CA CYS A 236 20.39 -41.70 3.82
C CYS A 236 21.58 -41.59 2.86
N GLU A 237 22.33 -40.47 2.91
CA GLU A 237 23.47 -40.23 2.01
C GLU A 237 24.74 -40.99 2.45
N LEU A 238 24.79 -41.48 3.70
CA LEU A 238 25.95 -42.22 4.21
C LEU A 238 25.83 -43.69 3.86
N ARG A 239 26.88 -44.26 3.26
CA ARG A 239 26.97 -45.69 2.99
C ARG A 239 27.35 -46.47 4.24
N CYS A 240 26.73 -47.63 4.40
CA CYS A 240 27.03 -48.49 5.53
C CYS A 240 28.42 -49.12 5.42
N PRO A 241 29.24 -49.06 6.49
CA PRO A 241 30.62 -49.53 6.47
C PRO A 241 30.75 -51.05 6.65
N CYS A 242 29.64 -51.75 6.92
CA CYS A 242 29.64 -53.16 7.28
C CYS A 242 30.10 -54.07 6.13
N GLN A 243 30.92 -55.04 6.48
CA GLN A 243 31.45 -56.06 5.57
C GLN A 243 30.82 -57.43 5.86
N ASN A 244 31.10 -58.42 5.03
CA ASN A 244 30.71 -59.83 5.22
C ASN A 244 29.21 -60.06 5.46
N GLY A 245 28.34 -59.22 4.87
CA GLY A 245 26.89 -59.31 5.03
C GLY A 245 26.35 -58.70 6.34
N GLY A 246 27.15 -57.90 7.05
CA GLY A 246 26.67 -57.14 8.21
C GLY A 246 25.63 -56.08 7.85
N VAL A 247 24.68 -55.87 8.76
CA VAL A 247 23.60 -54.90 8.60
C VAL A 247 23.85 -53.71 9.54
N CYS A 248 23.82 -52.51 8.98
CA CYS A 248 23.99 -51.28 9.76
C CYS A 248 22.67 -50.79 10.36
N HIS A 249 22.75 -50.11 11.49
CA HIS A 249 21.65 -49.36 12.05
C HIS A 249 21.36 -48.11 11.18
N HIS A 250 20.11 -47.93 10.76
CA HIS A 250 19.70 -46.88 9.81
C HIS A 250 20.00 -45.45 10.29
N VAL A 251 19.95 -45.18 11.60
CA VAL A 251 20.33 -43.86 12.16
C VAL A 251 21.84 -43.72 12.31
N THR A 252 22.48 -44.59 13.10
CA THR A 252 23.87 -44.41 13.56
C THR A 252 24.93 -45.01 12.63
N GLY A 253 24.56 -45.96 11.77
CA GLY A 253 25.49 -46.70 10.91
C GLY A 253 26.21 -47.86 11.60
N GLU A 254 25.93 -48.12 12.87
CA GLU A 254 26.57 -49.19 13.65
C GLU A 254 26.26 -50.58 13.10
N CYS A 255 27.27 -51.44 12.94
CA CYS A 255 27.13 -52.74 12.32
C CYS A 255 26.70 -53.84 13.30
N SER A 256 25.64 -54.55 12.95
CA SER A 256 25.27 -55.84 13.53
C SER A 256 25.89 -56.96 12.69
N CYS A 257 26.80 -57.72 13.29
CA CYS A 257 27.59 -58.73 12.57
C CYS A 257 26.89 -60.08 12.47
N PRO A 258 26.97 -60.75 11.30
CA PRO A 258 26.42 -62.08 11.12
C PRO A 258 27.26 -63.13 11.84
N ALA A 259 26.78 -64.38 11.85
CA ALA A 259 27.48 -65.49 12.47
C ALA A 259 28.93 -65.61 11.96
N GLY A 260 29.87 -65.74 12.89
CA GLY A 260 31.29 -65.90 12.58
C GLY A 260 32.07 -64.63 12.31
N TRP A 261 31.47 -63.44 12.42
CA TRP A 261 32.13 -62.16 12.22
C TRP A 261 31.97 -61.22 13.42
N MET A 262 32.98 -60.39 13.65
CA MET A 262 33.03 -59.39 14.72
C MET A 262 33.80 -58.11 14.32
N GLY A 263 33.83 -57.16 15.26
CA GLY A 263 34.44 -55.84 15.09
C GLY A 263 33.46 -54.80 14.56
N PHE A 264 33.85 -53.52 14.59
CA PHE A 264 32.97 -52.38 14.25
C PHE A 264 32.38 -52.41 12.84
N VAL A 265 33.05 -53.08 11.90
CA VAL A 265 32.62 -53.21 10.50
C VAL A 265 32.43 -54.67 10.07
N CYS A 266 32.42 -55.61 11.02
CA CYS A 266 32.29 -57.04 10.75
C CYS A 266 33.37 -57.61 9.81
N GLY A 267 34.55 -56.99 9.80
CA GLY A 267 35.69 -57.40 8.96
C GLY A 267 36.56 -58.50 9.57
N GLN A 268 36.37 -58.85 10.84
CA GLN A 268 37.20 -59.81 11.57
C GLN A 268 36.42 -61.11 11.81
N PRO A 269 37.00 -62.30 11.56
CA PRO A 269 36.36 -63.56 11.93
C PRO A 269 36.34 -63.73 13.46
N CYS A 270 35.47 -64.60 13.96
CA CYS A 270 35.45 -64.93 15.39
C CYS A 270 36.80 -65.50 15.85
N PRO A 271 37.17 -65.29 17.14
CA PRO A 271 38.35 -65.92 17.71
C PRO A 271 38.27 -67.46 17.59
N PRO A 272 39.40 -68.18 17.56
CA PRO A 272 39.42 -69.63 17.30
C PRO A 272 38.56 -70.48 18.26
N SER A 273 38.23 -69.97 19.44
CA SER A 273 37.42 -70.66 20.44
C SER A 273 35.94 -70.29 20.39
N LYS A 274 35.50 -69.42 19.48
CA LYS A 274 34.12 -68.91 19.43
C LYS A 274 33.51 -68.95 18.05
N TYR A 275 32.19 -69.05 18.01
CA TYR A 275 31.40 -69.06 16.79
C TYR A 275 30.01 -68.43 16.99
N GLY A 276 29.22 -68.40 15.92
CA GLY A 276 27.85 -67.90 15.95
C GLY A 276 27.74 -66.37 15.90
N ILE A 277 26.52 -65.85 16.07
CA ILE A 277 26.24 -64.41 15.99
C ILE A 277 26.94 -63.67 17.14
N HIS A 278 27.61 -62.56 16.83
CA HIS A 278 28.47 -61.80 17.75
C HIS A 278 29.56 -62.63 18.46
N CYS A 279 29.95 -63.80 17.91
CA CYS A 279 30.90 -64.73 18.56
C CYS A 279 30.50 -65.08 20.00
N SER A 280 29.20 -65.25 20.24
CA SER A 280 28.65 -65.48 21.57
C SER A 280 28.73 -66.94 22.03
N GLN A 281 28.97 -67.89 21.11
CA GLN A 281 29.02 -69.31 21.39
C GLN A 281 30.46 -69.80 21.50
N GLU A 282 30.72 -70.76 22.38
CA GLU A 282 32.06 -71.35 22.59
C GLU A 282 32.19 -72.69 21.84
N CYS A 283 33.31 -72.85 21.14
CA CYS A 283 33.66 -74.07 20.43
C CYS A 283 34.01 -75.19 21.41
N GLN A 284 33.45 -76.38 21.16
CA GLN A 284 33.64 -77.56 22.01
C GLN A 284 34.59 -78.59 21.38
N CYS A 285 35.49 -78.14 20.50
CA CYS A 285 36.42 -79.03 19.80
C CYS A 285 37.53 -79.52 20.73
N HIS A 286 37.84 -80.81 20.68
CA HIS A 286 38.86 -81.46 21.50
C HIS A 286 40.12 -81.77 20.68
N ASN A 287 41.21 -82.15 21.37
CA ASN A 287 42.47 -82.62 20.76
C ASN A 287 43.10 -81.66 19.72
N GLY A 288 42.89 -80.35 19.87
CA GLY A 288 43.42 -79.34 18.95
C GLY A 288 42.69 -79.24 17.61
N GLY A 289 41.46 -79.77 17.52
CA GLY A 289 40.58 -79.57 16.36
C GLY A 289 40.26 -78.08 16.12
N GLN A 290 40.18 -77.68 14.85
CA GLN A 290 39.86 -76.31 14.46
C GLN A 290 38.35 -76.13 14.35
N CYS A 291 37.83 -75.06 14.97
CA CYS A 291 36.41 -74.74 14.93
C CYS A 291 36.09 -73.83 13.74
N ASP A 292 35.08 -74.18 12.95
CA ASP A 292 34.52 -73.29 11.94
C ASP A 292 33.87 -72.08 12.62
N HIS A 293 34.36 -70.88 12.32
CA HIS A 293 33.95 -69.66 13.01
C HIS A 293 32.46 -69.32 12.79
N ILE A 294 31.82 -69.82 11.73
CA ILE A 294 30.42 -69.53 11.41
C ILE A 294 29.49 -70.52 12.10
N SER A 295 29.71 -71.81 11.87
CA SER A 295 28.83 -72.92 12.26
C SER A 295 29.21 -73.59 13.58
N GLY A 296 30.46 -73.43 14.04
CA GLY A 296 30.99 -74.11 15.22
C GLY A 296 31.42 -75.56 14.97
N GLN A 297 31.36 -76.03 13.72
CA GLN A 297 31.73 -77.39 13.36
C GLN A 297 33.23 -77.63 13.56
N CYS A 298 33.58 -78.76 14.16
CA CYS A 298 34.97 -79.12 14.41
C CYS A 298 35.59 -79.83 13.20
N HIS A 299 36.75 -79.33 12.77
CA HIS A 299 37.64 -79.97 11.81
C HIS A 299 38.75 -80.68 12.57
N CYS A 300 38.65 -82.01 12.62
CA CYS A 300 39.61 -82.86 13.32
C CYS A 300 40.99 -82.83 12.65
N THR A 301 42.05 -82.86 13.47
CA THR A 301 43.41 -83.07 12.98
C THR A 301 43.63 -84.53 12.56
N ALA A 302 44.68 -84.79 11.80
CA ALA A 302 44.97 -86.14 11.28
C ALA A 302 45.06 -87.17 12.43
N GLY A 303 44.27 -88.25 12.32
CA GLY A 303 44.21 -89.32 13.33
C GLY A 303 43.01 -89.23 14.29
N PHE A 304 42.17 -88.19 14.19
CA PHE A 304 40.96 -88.02 15.00
C PHE A 304 39.70 -87.95 14.11
N SER A 305 38.55 -88.40 14.63
CA SER A 305 37.24 -88.30 13.97
C SER A 305 36.11 -88.16 14.99
N GLY A 306 35.08 -87.39 14.66
CA GLY A 306 33.91 -87.18 15.51
C GLY A 306 33.34 -85.77 15.33
N ASP A 307 32.28 -85.46 16.06
CA ASP A 307 31.61 -84.14 15.99
C ASP A 307 32.26 -83.08 16.90
N ARG A 308 33.23 -83.48 17.75
CA ARG A 308 33.95 -82.64 18.72
C ARG A 308 35.41 -83.06 18.83
#